data_AF-A0A0J7MR54-F1
#
_entry.id   AF-A0A0J7MR54-F1
#
_cell.length_a   1.000
_cell.length_b   1.000
_cell.length_c   1.000
_cell.angle_alpha   90.00
_cell.angle_beta   90.00
_cell.angle_gamma   90.00
#
_symmetry.space_group_name_H-M   'P 1'
#
loop_
_entity.id
_entity.type
_entity.pdbx_description
1 polymer ?
#
loop_
_entity_poly.entity_id
_entity_poly.type
_entity_poly.pdbx_seq_one_letter_code
_entity_poly.pdbx_strand_id
1 'polypeptide(L)'
;MIPKLNQIPGSPSAAYTNAHVKARCSVERCIGVLKGRWRCLRKERALHYKPEFAALIVNAGCVLHNVAKWYNVPDPEPYFDDIDLEVNNADGINAMDVLNRRTGNE
;
A
#
# COMPACT_ATOMS: atom_id res chain seq x y z
N MET A 1 -0.70 -3.94 14.19
CA MET A 1 -2.03 -4.01 14.86
C MET A 1 -2.77 -5.21 14.31
N ILE A 2 -3.44 -6.01 15.14
CA ILE A 2 -3.97 -7.34 14.78
C ILE A 2 -5.45 -7.22 14.40
N PRO A 3 -5.88 -7.63 13.18
CA PRO A 3 -7.30 -7.70 12.83
C PRO A 3 -8.06 -8.64 13.75
N LYS A 4 -9.26 -8.25 14.19
CA LYS A 4 -10.14 -9.19 14.92
C LYS A 4 -10.83 -10.07 13.89
N LEU A 5 -10.36 -11.32 13.77
CA LEU A 5 -10.93 -12.32 12.87
C LEU A 5 -12.24 -12.89 13.43
N ASN A 6 -13.09 -13.44 12.57
CA ASN A 6 -14.34 -14.14 12.94
C ASN A 6 -15.31 -13.33 13.82
N GLN A 7 -15.39 -12.02 13.59
CA GLN A 7 -16.35 -11.18 14.32
C GLN A 7 -17.75 -11.35 13.74
N ILE A 8 -18.74 -11.36 14.62
CA ILE A 8 -20.14 -11.48 14.24
C ILE A 8 -20.49 -10.33 13.28
N PRO A 9 -21.04 -10.62 12.08
CA PRO A 9 -21.48 -9.59 11.15
C PRO A 9 -22.43 -8.60 11.83
N GLY A 10 -22.22 -7.31 11.62
CA GLY A 10 -23.00 -6.24 12.25
C GLY A 10 -22.58 -5.87 13.68
N SER A 11 -21.63 -6.59 14.29
CA SER A 11 -21.05 -6.17 15.58
C SER A 11 -20.13 -4.96 15.44
N PRO A 12 -19.93 -4.16 16.50
CA PRO A 12 -18.93 -3.08 16.51
C PRO A 12 -17.52 -3.56 16.18
N SER A 13 -17.16 -4.79 16.59
CA SER A 13 -15.86 -5.39 16.27
C SER A 13 -15.73 -5.70 14.77
N ALA A 14 -16.79 -6.17 14.11
CA ALA A 14 -16.77 -6.39 12.66
C ALA A 14 -16.66 -5.07 11.90
N ALA A 15 -17.37 -4.02 12.33
CA ALA A 15 -17.26 -2.69 11.75
C ALA A 15 -15.82 -2.13 11.88
N TYR A 16 -15.20 -2.30 13.05
CA TYR A 16 -13.80 -1.94 13.27
C TYR A 16 -12.85 -2.68 12.31
N THR A 17 -12.97 -4.01 12.21
CA THR A 17 -12.12 -4.81 11.31
C THR A 17 -12.30 -4.38 9.85
N ASN A 18 -13.53 -4.15 9.40
CA ASN A 18 -13.80 -3.69 8.03
C ASN A 18 -13.17 -2.31 7.74
N ALA A 19 -13.35 -1.34 8.65
CA ALA A 19 -12.73 -0.03 8.52
C ALA A 19 -11.20 -0.11 8.48
N HIS A 20 -10.63 -0.96 9.35
CA HIS A 20 -9.19 -1.19 9.40
C HIS A 20 -8.65 -1.83 8.11
N VAL A 21 -9.31 -2.87 7.59
CA VAL A 21 -8.93 -3.52 6.33
C VAL A 21 -8.99 -2.52 5.18
N LYS A 22 -10.06 -1.73 5.08
CA LYS A 22 -10.19 -0.71 4.04
C LYS A 22 -9.09 0.35 4.09
N ALA A 23 -8.75 0.82 5.29
CA ALA A 23 -7.65 1.76 5.49
C ALA A 23 -6.31 1.13 5.07
N ARG A 24 -6.04 -0.10 5.50
CA ARG A 24 -4.81 -0.83 5.13
C ARG A 24 -4.68 -1.01 3.62
N CYS A 25 -5.72 -1.50 2.94
CA CYS A 25 -5.69 -1.67 1.48
C CYS A 25 -5.41 -0.36 0.75
N SER A 26 -5.93 0.76 1.25
CA SER A 26 -5.67 2.09 0.67
C SER A 26 -4.22 2.52 0.85
N VAL A 27 -3.65 2.30 2.05
CA VAL A 27 -2.24 2.60 2.35
C VAL A 27 -1.30 1.74 1.53
N GLU A 28 -1.53 0.42 1.46
CA GLU A 28 -0.71 -0.51 0.68
C GLU A 28 -0.70 -0.18 -0.81
N ARG A 29 -1.86 0.15 -1.38
CA ARG A 29 -1.96 0.58 -2.78
C ARG A 29 -1.15 1.86 -3.03
N CYS A 30 -1.28 2.85 -2.15
CA CYS A 30 -0.52 4.09 -2.23
C CYS A 30 1.00 3.83 -2.19
N ILE A 31 1.45 2.99 -1.25
CA ILE A 31 2.86 2.60 -1.15
C ILE A 31 3.34 1.90 -2.42
N GLY A 32 2.57 0.96 -2.97
CA GLY A 32 2.90 0.26 -4.20
C GLY A 32 3.06 1.21 -5.40
N VAL A 33 2.15 2.18 -5.55
CA VAL A 33 2.22 3.22 -6.59
C VAL A 33 3.46 4.12 -6.40
N LEU A 34 3.76 4.52 -5.16
CA LEU A 34 4.96 5.31 -4.86
C LEU A 34 6.25 4.54 -5.16
N LYS A 35 6.35 3.27 -4.77
CA LYS A 35 7.50 2.41 -5.11
C LYS A 35 7.62 2.19 -6.63
N GLY A 36 6.48 2.07 -7.32
CA GLY A 36 6.43 1.94 -8.79
C GLY A 36 6.93 3.20 -9.50
N ARG A 37 6.58 4.38 -8.98
CA ARG A 37 7.00 5.68 -9.53
C ARG A 37 8.47 5.99 -9.22
N TRP A 38 8.86 5.78 -7.97
CA TRP A 38 10.13 6.23 -7.42
C TRP A 38 11.01 5.03 -7.06
N ARG A 39 11.93 4.69 -7.96
CA ARG A 39 12.87 3.56 -7.74
C ARG A 39 13.72 3.72 -6.48
N CYS A 40 13.95 4.94 -6.00
CA CYS A 40 14.65 5.20 -4.74
C CYS A 40 13.89 4.76 -3.48
N LEU A 41 12.59 4.45 -3.59
CA LEU A 41 11.78 3.91 -2.49
C LEU A 41 11.69 2.38 -2.49
N ARG A 42 12.31 1.71 -3.47
CA ARG A 42 12.31 0.24 -3.57
C ARG A 42 13.30 -0.38 -2.59
N LYS A 43 13.00 -1.59 -2.11
CA LYS A 43 13.86 -2.38 -1.22
C LYS A 43 15.27 -2.60 -1.77
N GLU A 44 15.40 -2.81 -3.08
CA GLU A 44 16.69 -2.95 -3.80
C GLU A 44 17.61 -1.73 -3.64
N ARG A 45 17.03 -0.57 -3.34
CA ARG A 45 17.70 0.72 -3.14
C ARG A 45 17.41 1.25 -1.76
N ALA A 46 17.40 0.36 -0.76
CA ALA A 46 17.15 0.69 0.64
C ALA A 46 17.75 2.04 1.00
N LEU A 47 16.96 2.89 1.65
CA LEU A 47 17.40 4.20 2.08
C LEU A 47 18.42 4.03 3.21
N HIS A 48 19.70 3.99 2.86
CA HIS A 48 20.83 3.96 3.80
C HIS A 48 21.05 5.34 4.45
N TYR A 49 19.97 5.93 4.93
CA TYR A 49 19.93 7.23 5.59
C TYR A 49 19.38 7.05 7.00
N LYS A 50 19.65 8.03 7.86
CA LYS A 50 18.97 8.09 9.14
C LYS A 50 17.45 8.24 8.91
N PRO A 51 16.59 7.70 9.79
CA PRO A 51 15.14 7.71 9.61
C PRO A 51 14.57 9.11 9.33
N GLU A 52 15.15 10.15 9.93
CA GLU A 52 14.71 11.53 9.75
C GLU A 52 14.89 12.00 8.30
N PHE A 53 16.02 11.65 7.67
CA PHE A 53 16.29 12.02 6.28
C PHE A 53 15.55 11.11 5.30
N ALA A 54 15.41 9.82 5.61
CA ALA A 54 14.58 8.91 4.83
C ALA A 54 13.12 9.41 4.75
N ALA A 55 12.58 9.95 5.85
CA ALA A 55 11.25 10.56 5.87
C ALA A 55 11.14 11.78 4.94
N LEU A 56 12.19 12.60 4.83
CA LEU A 56 12.22 13.73 3.89
C LEU A 56 12.16 13.25 2.43
N ILE A 57 12.88 12.18 2.10
CA ILE A 57 12.86 11.60 0.75
C ILE A 57 11.46 11.06 0.41
N VAL A 58 10.83 10.35 1.35
CA VAL A 58 9.45 9.86 1.19
C VAL A 58 8.48 11.03 0.99
N ASN A 59 8.58 12.09 1.80
CA ASN A 59 7.75 13.28 1.68
C ASN A 59 7.92 13.97 0.31
N ALA A 60 9.15 14.12 -0.17
CA ALA A 60 9.42 14.63 -1.51
C ALA A 60 8.76 13.77 -2.59
N GLY A 61 8.83 12.44 -2.46
CA GLY A 61 8.13 11.49 -3.34
C GLY A 61 6.61 11.68 -3.36
N CYS A 62 5.99 11.95 -2.19
CA CYS A 62 4.56 12.23 -2.09
C CYS A 62 4.18 13.56 -2.75
N VAL A 63 4.96 14.63 -2.52
CA VAL A 63 4.74 15.94 -3.15
C VAL A 63 4.84 15.83 -4.67
N LEU A 64 5.88 15.18 -5.17
CA LEU A 64 6.07 14.97 -6.61
C LEU A 64 4.98 14.08 -7.22
N HIS A 65 4.48 13.09 -6.47
CA HIS A 65 3.33 12.29 -6.89
C HIS A 65 2.08 13.16 -7.04
N ASN A 66 1.78 14.02 -6.07
CA ASN A 66 0.63 14.93 -6.15
C ASN A 66 0.75 15.90 -7.34
N VAL A 67 1.94 16.41 -7.61
CA VAL A 67 2.22 17.20 -8.83
C VAL A 67 1.93 16.37 -10.08
N ALA A 68 2.39 15.12 -10.15
CA ALA A 68 2.12 14.23 -11.27
C ALA A 68 0.61 13.99 -11.47
N LYS A 69 -0.16 13.83 -10.39
CA LYS A 69 -1.63 13.71 -10.45
C LYS A 69 -2.28 14.99 -10.96
N TRP A 70 -1.80 16.16 -10.54
CA TRP A 70 -2.31 17.45 -11.04
C TRP A 70 -2.12 17.58 -12.55
N TYR A 71 -0.97 17.16 -13.07
CA TYR A 71 -0.70 17.14 -14.51
C TYR A 71 -1.27 15.90 -15.23
N ASN A 72 -2.12 15.12 -14.58
CA ASN A 72 -2.75 13.91 -15.10
C ASN A 72 -1.74 12.91 -15.72
N VAL A 73 -0.54 12.84 -15.13
CA VAL A 73 0.46 11.83 -15.50
C VAL A 73 -0.08 10.46 -15.10
N PRO A 74 -0.10 9.47 -16.01
CA PRO A 74 -0.56 8.13 -15.70
C PRO A 74 0.13 7.55 -14.47
N ASP A 75 -0.60 6.76 -13.69
CA ASP A 75 -0.02 6.04 -12.58
C ASP A 75 0.86 4.89 -13.08
N PRO A 76 2.06 4.70 -12.49
CA PRO A 76 2.87 3.54 -12.82
C PRO A 76 2.19 2.28 -12.32
N GLU A 77 2.60 1.16 -12.91
CA GLU A 77 2.26 -0.15 -12.35
C GLU A 77 2.77 -0.21 -10.89
N PRO A 78 1.91 -0.61 -9.93
CA PRO A 78 2.34 -0.77 -8.55
C PRO A 78 3.50 -1.76 -8.44
N TYR A 79 4.53 -1.40 -7.68
CA TYR A 79 5.66 -2.29 -7.42
C TYR A 79 5.48 -3.00 -6.08
N PHE A 80 5.63 -4.33 -6.11
CA PHE A 80 5.59 -5.20 -4.95
C PHE A 80 6.92 -5.94 -4.85
N ASP A 81 7.56 -5.87 -3.69
CA ASP A 81 8.76 -6.65 -3.38
C ASP A 81 8.41 -8.00 -2.73
N ASP A 82 9.42 -8.84 -2.49
CA ASP A 82 9.21 -10.18 -1.91
C ASP A 82 8.46 -10.12 -0.56
N ILE A 83 8.69 -9.06 0.23
CA ILE A 83 8.02 -8.88 1.53
C ILE A 83 6.54 -8.61 1.29
N ASP A 84 6.22 -7.73 0.35
CA ASP A 84 4.85 -7.44 -0.02
C ASP A 84 4.12 -8.72 -0.47
N LEU A 85 4.79 -9.61 -1.24
CA LEU A 85 4.23 -10.87 -1.73
C LEU A 85 4.04 -11.93 -0.63
N GLU A 86 5.02 -12.09 0.26
CA GLU A 86 4.96 -13.02 1.40
C GLU A 86 3.79 -12.69 2.34
N VAL A 87 3.58 -11.40 2.62
CA VAL A 87 2.48 -10.93 3.47
C VAL A 87 1.11 -11.29 2.89
N ASN A 88 0.92 -11.16 1.57
CA ASN A 88 -0.37 -11.52 0.95
C ASN A 88 -0.66 -13.02 1.02
N ASN A 89 0.37 -13.86 0.89
CA ASN A 89 0.24 -15.31 0.99
C ASN A 89 -0.09 -15.74 2.43
N ALA A 90 0.51 -15.08 3.43
CA ALA A 90 0.24 -15.36 4.85
C ALA A 90 -1.18 -14.95 5.28
N ASP A 91 -1.73 -13.88 4.70
CA ASP A 91 -3.09 -13.40 5.00
C ASP A 91 -4.19 -14.22 4.28
N GLY A 92 -3.84 -15.27 3.53
CA GLY A 92 -4.79 -16.14 2.84
C GLY A 92 -5.61 -15.44 1.75
N ILE A 93 -5.12 -14.31 1.23
CA ILE A 93 -5.84 -13.50 0.24
C ILE A 93 -5.54 -14.08 -1.15
N ASN A 94 -6.59 -14.46 -1.90
CA ASN A 94 -6.44 -15.01 -3.25
C ASN A 94 -5.73 -13.98 -4.17
N ALA A 95 -4.72 -14.42 -4.92
CA ALA A 95 -3.97 -13.57 -5.85
C ALA A 95 -4.87 -12.78 -6.83
N MET A 96 -6.04 -13.31 -7.17
CA MET A 96 -7.03 -12.67 -8.04
C MET A 96 -7.86 -11.59 -7.33
N ASP A 97 -8.22 -11.79 -6.06
CA ASP A 97 -8.87 -10.76 -5.22
C ASP A 97 -7.92 -9.60 -4.94
N VAL A 98 -6.64 -9.93 -4.76
CA VAL A 98 -5.56 -8.98 -4.62
C VAL A 98 -5.43 -8.11 -5.89
N LEU A 99 -5.42 -8.71 -7.08
CA LEU A 99 -5.37 -7.99 -8.35
C LEU A 99 -6.61 -7.11 -8.58
N ASN A 100 -7.82 -7.61 -8.32
CA ASN A 100 -9.06 -6.84 -8.49
C ASN A 100 -9.16 -5.65 -7.53
N ARG A 101 -8.80 -5.82 -6.25
CA ARG A 101 -8.69 -4.69 -5.32
C ARG A 101 -7.58 -3.72 -5.72
N ARG A 102 -6.53 -4.15 -6.42
CA ARG A 102 -5.38 -3.32 -6.81
C ARG A 102 -5.60 -2.52 -8.08
N THR A 103 -6.36 -3.04 -9.05
CA THR A 103 -6.71 -2.34 -10.31
C THR A 103 -7.92 -1.41 -10.19
N GLY A 104 -8.66 -1.46 -9.08
CA GLY A 104 -9.84 -0.61 -8.88
C GLY A 104 -11.08 -1.09 -9.63
N ASN A 105 -11.11 -2.37 -10.04
CA ASN A 105 -12.26 -3.00 -10.67
C ASN A 105 -13.23 -3.56 -9.61
N GLU A 106 -13.77 -2.67 -8.76
CA GLU A 106 -14.99 -2.91 -7.95
C GLU A 106 -16.17 -2.14 -8.55
#